data_AF-A0A202DGI9-F1
#
_entry.id   AF-A0A202DGI9-F1
#
_cell.length_a   1.000
_cell.length_b   1.000
_cell.length_c   1.000
_cell.angle_alpha   90.00
_cell.angle_beta   90.00
_cell.angle_gamma   90.00
#
_symmetry.space_group_name_H-M   'P 1'
#
loop_
_entity.id
_entity.type
_entity.pdbx_description
1 polymer ?
#
loop_
_entity_poly.entity_id
_entity_poly.type
_entity_poly.pdbx_seq_one_letter_code
_entity_poly.pdbx_strand_id
1 'polypeptide(L)'
;ASGPSTLSQEMFKPFDTPFFFELSEEGQGNPLTTFDVDPAVNKKTWREFPPNYEIVTDIEIKPSTIPLVYAYTDPEGQRYPAIAYHSYGKGTAVYMGFDSTWRWRKEFGDRYFRDYWGKVAQFLGLAHLLGESAQARVFLDRLVAGIGDRVLITGSIRNRDYSPYVADSVEVTVINEQGKKKDIELTSVKNRPGLFRTTFYPEEEGKLQFALPPKFESEPSELVVKKVSREYQNSGVKTPVLNAIADRTKGYVFTEFLDDYNPTNAVTDASGEVVQPVRQNVWQRVWGRIFGGNKDGGERLRRIADLRAMRESIAYSEKNPFEDKSFIKRASAHVLSTIREMRPKLPLSVDMDLWDYFGLLILTCVILCVEYTFRKLWYLD
;
A
#
# COMPACT_ATOMS: atom_id res chain seq x y z
N ALA A 1 -43.23 24.46 21.23
CA ALA A 1 -43.26 24.70 19.78
C ALA A 1 -42.17 25.71 19.44
N SER A 2 -41.00 25.23 19.06
CA SER A 2 -39.91 26.07 18.53
C SER A 2 -40.28 26.47 17.10
N GLY A 3 -40.25 27.77 16.81
CA GLY A 3 -40.52 28.29 15.46
C GLY A 3 -39.54 27.77 14.40
N PRO A 4 -39.84 27.96 13.11
CA PRO A 4 -39.00 27.47 12.01
C PRO A 4 -37.61 28.11 12.10
N SER A 5 -36.56 27.28 12.09
CA SER A 5 -35.16 27.73 12.01
C SER A 5 -34.96 28.52 10.70
N THR A 6 -34.31 29.67 10.79
CA THR A 6 -33.90 30.45 9.62
C THR A 6 -32.67 29.80 8.98
N LEU A 7 -32.55 29.82 7.65
CA LEU A 7 -31.39 29.29 6.89
C LEU A 7 -30.02 29.78 7.40
N SER A 8 -29.97 30.98 7.97
CA SER A 8 -28.77 31.55 8.59
C SER A 8 -28.40 30.93 9.93
N GLN A 9 -29.38 30.39 10.67
CA GLN A 9 -29.16 29.65 11.92
C GLN A 9 -28.66 28.22 11.65
N GLU A 10 -28.97 27.66 10.49
CA GLU A 10 -28.46 26.36 10.04
C GLU A 10 -27.03 26.46 9.49
N MET A 11 -26.68 27.53 8.75
CA MET A 11 -25.34 27.70 8.16
C MET A 11 -24.21 28.00 9.15
N PHE A 12 -24.52 28.49 10.36
CA PHE A 12 -23.51 29.02 11.30
C PHE A 12 -23.68 28.56 12.74
N LYS A 13 -24.39 27.44 12.99
CA LYS A 13 -24.19 26.76 14.27
C LYS A 13 -22.78 26.14 14.25
N PRO A 14 -21.83 26.59 15.09
CA PRO A 14 -20.65 25.77 15.32
C PRO A 14 -21.17 24.44 15.86
N PHE A 15 -20.93 23.39 15.09
CA PHE A 15 -21.23 22.05 15.54
C PHE A 15 -20.26 21.75 16.68
N ASP A 16 -20.75 21.87 17.91
CA ASP A 16 -19.87 21.83 19.09
C ASP A 16 -19.51 20.40 19.51
N THR A 17 -20.28 19.40 19.05
CA THR A 17 -20.11 18.01 19.49
C THR A 17 -19.36 17.18 18.43
N PRO A 18 -18.12 16.73 18.71
CA PRO A 18 -17.39 15.88 17.78
C PRO A 18 -17.88 14.43 17.84
N PHE A 19 -17.95 13.81 16.67
CA PHE A 19 -18.21 12.39 16.45
C PHE A 19 -16.96 11.72 15.90
N PHE A 20 -16.47 10.72 16.63
CA PHE A 20 -15.34 9.89 16.24
C PHE A 20 -15.84 8.62 15.54
N PHE A 21 -15.00 8.04 14.68
CA PHE A 21 -15.33 6.79 14.01
C PHE A 21 -14.81 5.57 14.76
N GLU A 22 -15.59 4.50 14.68
CA GLU A 22 -15.22 3.16 15.14
C GLU A 22 -15.64 2.13 14.10
N LEU A 23 -14.69 1.28 13.71
CA LEU A 23 -15.01 0.13 12.87
C LEU A 23 -15.88 -0.86 13.65
N SER A 24 -16.97 -1.28 12.99
CA SER A 24 -17.72 -2.47 13.39
C SER A 24 -16.87 -3.75 13.22
N GLU A 25 -17.37 -4.88 13.71
CA GLU A 25 -16.71 -6.16 13.47
C GLU A 25 -16.77 -6.56 11.99
N GLU A 26 -17.88 -6.27 11.31
CA GLU A 26 -18.06 -6.53 9.88
C GLU A 26 -17.18 -5.60 9.02
N GLY A 27 -16.96 -4.37 9.48
CA GLY A 27 -16.10 -3.38 8.82
C GLY A 27 -14.61 -3.70 8.92
N GLN A 28 -14.15 -4.46 9.91
CA GLN A 28 -12.74 -4.84 9.98
C GLN A 28 -12.32 -5.67 8.76
N GLY A 29 -13.23 -6.53 8.28
CA GLY A 29 -12.99 -7.43 7.16
C GLY A 29 -13.54 -7.01 5.80
N ASN A 30 -14.18 -5.85 5.73
CA ASN A 30 -14.78 -5.39 4.49
C ASN A 30 -13.77 -4.56 3.67
N PRO A 31 -13.52 -4.89 2.39
CA PRO A 31 -12.61 -4.14 1.53
C PRO A 31 -12.91 -2.63 1.43
N LEU A 32 -14.17 -2.23 1.62
CA LEU A 32 -14.59 -0.83 1.58
C LEU A 32 -13.98 0.00 2.73
N THR A 33 -13.60 -0.66 3.83
CA THR A 33 -13.09 -0.03 5.06
C THR A 33 -11.65 -0.44 5.41
N THR A 34 -10.97 -1.20 4.53
CA THR A 34 -9.59 -1.67 4.73
C THR A 34 -8.58 -0.68 4.13
N PHE A 35 -8.03 0.25 4.91
CA PHE A 35 -6.95 1.16 4.47
C PHE A 35 -5.54 0.59 4.64
N ASP A 36 -5.39 -0.37 5.54
CA ASP A 36 -4.13 -1.09 5.79
C ASP A 36 -4.41 -2.60 5.87
N VAL A 37 -3.41 -3.41 5.55
CA VAL A 37 -3.48 -4.87 5.60
C VAL A 37 -3.49 -5.37 7.04
N ASP A 38 -2.83 -4.65 7.96
CA ASP A 38 -2.87 -4.95 9.38
C ASP A 38 -4.18 -4.42 10.01
N PRO A 39 -5.06 -5.29 10.54
CA PRO A 39 -6.33 -4.87 11.15
C PRO A 39 -6.16 -3.92 12.34
N ALA A 40 -5.08 -4.06 13.11
CA ALA A 40 -4.83 -3.21 14.27
C ALA A 40 -4.46 -1.79 13.83
N VAL A 41 -3.61 -1.69 12.80
CA VAL A 41 -3.26 -0.41 12.17
C VAL A 41 -4.49 0.20 11.52
N ASN A 42 -5.27 -0.58 10.77
CA ASN A 42 -6.50 -0.09 10.12
C ASN A 42 -7.49 0.47 11.15
N LYS A 43 -7.73 -0.26 12.26
CA LYS A 43 -8.60 0.21 13.35
C LYS A 43 -8.09 1.49 14.01
N LYS A 44 -6.78 1.63 14.17
CA LYS A 44 -6.15 2.84 14.68
C LYS A 44 -6.34 4.01 13.70
N THR A 45 -6.08 3.81 12.40
CA THR A 45 -6.31 4.82 11.35
C THR A 45 -7.74 5.36 11.37
N TRP A 46 -8.73 4.48 11.54
CA TRP A 46 -10.13 4.91 11.62
C TRP A 46 -10.43 5.82 12.82
N ARG A 47 -9.76 5.57 13.96
CA ARG A 47 -9.89 6.40 15.17
C ARG A 47 -9.13 7.73 15.06
N GLU A 48 -8.11 7.79 14.22
CA GLU A 48 -7.28 8.99 13.96
C GLU A 48 -7.90 9.91 12.90
N PHE A 49 -9.00 9.52 12.24
CA PHE A 49 -9.67 10.44 11.34
C PHE A 49 -10.17 11.69 12.06
N PRO A 50 -10.21 12.83 11.34
CA PRO A 50 -10.75 14.06 11.90
C PRO A 50 -12.18 13.82 12.37
N PRO A 51 -12.56 14.38 13.52
CA PRO A 51 -13.93 14.25 14.02
C PRO A 51 -14.91 14.85 13.01
N ASN A 52 -16.08 14.23 12.97
CA ASN A 52 -17.23 14.71 12.22
C ASN A 52 -18.11 15.49 13.18
N TYR A 53 -18.85 16.40 12.61
CA TYR A 53 -19.61 17.37 13.38
C TYR A 53 -21.10 17.31 13.03
N GLU A 54 -21.39 16.70 11.88
CA GLU A 54 -22.71 16.43 11.36
C GLU A 54 -22.79 14.93 11.09
N ILE A 55 -23.60 14.25 11.90
CA ILE A 55 -23.99 12.86 11.67
C ILE A 55 -25.48 12.72 11.83
N VAL A 56 -26.08 11.92 10.96
CA VAL A 56 -27.50 11.59 11.08
C VAL A 56 -27.67 10.59 12.23
N THR A 57 -28.34 11.02 13.31
CA THR A 57 -28.54 10.20 14.51
C THR A 57 -29.89 9.48 14.53
N ASP A 58 -30.90 10.01 13.85
CA ASP A 58 -32.29 9.50 13.88
C ASP A 58 -32.53 8.42 12.81
N ILE A 59 -31.69 7.38 12.81
CA ILE A 59 -31.78 6.26 11.85
C ILE A 59 -31.73 4.91 12.55
N GLU A 60 -32.67 4.05 12.16
CA GLU A 60 -32.70 2.64 12.52
C GLU A 60 -32.10 1.77 11.41
N ILE A 61 -31.26 0.81 11.80
CA ILE A 61 -30.62 -0.12 10.85
C ILE A 61 -31.65 -1.18 10.45
N LYS A 62 -32.03 -1.21 9.16
CA LYS A 62 -32.92 -2.25 8.63
C LYS A 62 -32.32 -3.65 8.81
N PRO A 63 -33.13 -4.70 9.04
CA PRO A 63 -32.67 -6.08 8.99
C PRO A 63 -31.90 -6.36 7.69
N SER A 64 -30.80 -7.11 7.78
CA SER A 64 -29.88 -7.41 6.67
C SER A 64 -28.99 -6.27 6.16
N THR A 65 -29.08 -5.06 6.74
CA THR A 65 -28.07 -4.02 6.52
C THR A 65 -26.78 -4.39 7.27
N ILE A 66 -25.64 -4.24 6.61
CA ILE A 66 -24.32 -4.51 7.19
C ILE A 66 -23.69 -3.16 7.56
N PRO A 67 -23.67 -2.81 8.87
CA PRO A 67 -22.96 -1.63 9.33
C PRO A 67 -21.46 -1.89 9.23
N LEU A 68 -20.71 -0.93 8.69
CA LEU A 68 -19.26 -1.02 8.52
C LEU A 68 -18.54 -0.11 9.52
N VAL A 69 -19.01 1.12 9.65
CA VAL A 69 -18.45 2.12 10.56
C VAL A 69 -19.57 2.70 11.41
N TYR A 70 -19.33 2.79 12.70
CA TYR A 70 -20.14 3.53 13.64
C TYR A 70 -19.47 4.85 13.97
N ALA A 71 -20.28 5.83 14.36
CA ALA A 71 -19.82 7.04 14.99
C ALA A 71 -20.32 7.16 16.41
N TYR A 72 -19.55 7.85 17.23
CA TYR A 72 -19.85 8.06 18.64
C TYR A 72 -19.27 9.38 19.12
N THR A 73 -19.92 9.96 20.12
CA THR A 73 -19.40 11.12 20.85
C THR A 73 -18.59 10.69 22.07
N ASP A 74 -19.09 9.67 22.77
CA ASP A 74 -18.53 9.15 24.01
C ASP A 74 -18.24 7.64 23.84
N PRO A 75 -17.06 7.10 24.21
CA PRO A 75 -16.74 5.69 24.02
C PRO A 75 -17.75 4.73 24.65
N GLU A 76 -18.40 5.10 25.76
CA GLU A 76 -19.44 4.31 26.42
C GLU A 76 -20.87 4.67 25.95
N GLY A 77 -20.99 5.71 25.12
CA GLY A 77 -22.26 6.24 24.63
C GLY A 77 -22.86 5.50 23.43
N GLN A 78 -23.99 6.02 22.97
CA GLN A 78 -24.72 5.50 21.81
C GLN A 78 -23.84 5.48 20.55
N ARG A 79 -23.96 4.39 19.78
CA ARG A 79 -23.35 4.26 18.44
C ARG A 79 -24.38 4.58 17.36
N TYR A 80 -23.99 5.42 16.41
CA TYR A 80 -24.78 5.77 15.23
C TYR A 80 -24.13 5.16 13.98
N PRO A 81 -24.88 4.53 13.06
CA PRO A 81 -24.30 4.01 11.83
C PRO A 81 -23.78 5.17 10.97
N ALA A 82 -22.48 5.18 10.69
CA ALA A 82 -21.85 6.21 9.86
C ALA A 82 -21.67 5.73 8.41
N ILE A 83 -21.22 4.49 8.24
CA ILE A 83 -21.12 3.83 6.94
C ILE A 83 -21.77 2.47 7.06
N ALA A 84 -22.71 2.19 6.18
CA ALA A 84 -23.33 0.88 6.08
C ALA A 84 -23.60 0.57 4.62
N TYR A 85 -23.77 -0.70 4.27
CA TYR A 85 -24.32 -1.04 2.98
C TYR A 85 -25.45 -2.04 3.13
N HIS A 86 -26.36 -1.98 2.17
CA HIS A 86 -27.46 -2.89 2.05
C HIS A 86 -27.60 -3.22 0.59
N SER A 87 -27.66 -4.50 0.25
CA SER A 87 -28.08 -4.88 -1.09
C SER A 87 -29.57 -5.16 -1.11
N TYR A 88 -30.23 -4.63 -2.13
CA TYR A 88 -31.65 -4.83 -2.36
C TYR A 88 -31.85 -5.33 -3.78
N GLY A 89 -32.39 -6.56 -3.91
CA GLY A 89 -32.41 -7.26 -5.19
C GLY A 89 -30.99 -7.48 -5.74
N LYS A 90 -30.80 -7.11 -7.01
CA LYS A 90 -29.50 -7.16 -7.71
C LYS A 90 -28.57 -5.98 -7.40
N GLY A 91 -29.10 -4.93 -6.76
CA GLY A 91 -28.37 -3.69 -6.49
C GLY A 91 -27.70 -3.69 -5.13
N THR A 92 -26.63 -2.90 -4.99
CA THR A 92 -26.06 -2.57 -3.69
C THR A 92 -26.16 -1.07 -3.46
N ALA A 93 -26.65 -0.67 -2.30
CA ALA A 93 -26.69 0.70 -1.84
C ALA A 93 -25.71 0.86 -0.68
N VAL A 94 -24.86 1.88 -0.75
CA VAL A 94 -24.01 2.30 0.37
C VAL A 94 -24.66 3.53 0.97
N TYR A 95 -24.83 3.50 2.28
CA TYR A 95 -25.27 4.61 3.11
C TYR A 95 -24.05 5.25 3.77
N MET A 96 -23.99 6.59 3.71
CA MET A 96 -23.08 7.40 4.50
C MET A 96 -23.88 8.46 5.25
N GLY A 97 -23.77 8.45 6.57
CA GLY A 97 -24.49 9.36 7.47
C GLY A 97 -23.79 10.68 7.73
N PHE A 98 -22.73 11.00 6.99
CA PHE A 98 -21.91 12.19 7.14
C PHE A 98 -21.40 12.64 5.75
N ASP A 99 -21.08 13.93 5.63
CA ASP A 99 -20.56 14.55 4.40
C ASP A 99 -19.07 14.94 4.51
N SER A 100 -18.50 14.81 5.71
CA SER A 100 -17.22 15.38 6.11
C SER A 100 -15.97 14.62 5.61
N THR A 101 -16.11 13.78 4.58
CA THR A 101 -14.97 13.08 3.94
C THR A 101 -13.92 14.04 3.40
N TRP A 102 -14.30 15.28 3.03
CA TRP A 102 -13.37 16.33 2.61
C TRP A 102 -12.30 16.66 3.68
N ARG A 103 -12.61 16.46 4.97
CA ARG A 103 -11.65 16.65 6.07
C ARG A 103 -10.51 15.64 6.02
N TRP A 104 -10.78 14.43 5.53
CA TRP A 104 -9.73 13.42 5.33
C TRP A 104 -8.73 13.90 4.28
N ARG A 105 -9.23 14.57 3.23
CA ARG A 105 -8.37 15.20 2.22
C ARG A 105 -7.57 16.37 2.78
N LYS A 106 -8.17 17.18 3.65
CA LYS A 106 -7.49 18.32 4.28
C LYS A 106 -6.33 17.89 5.17
N GLU A 107 -6.54 16.91 6.06
CA GLU A 107 -5.55 16.50 7.05
C GLU A 107 -4.51 15.50 6.52
N PHE A 108 -4.93 14.58 5.63
CA PHE A 108 -4.07 13.49 5.14
C PHE A 108 -3.78 13.55 3.64
N GLY A 109 -4.16 14.64 2.97
CA GLY A 109 -4.08 14.75 1.51
C GLY A 109 -4.97 13.70 0.81
N ASP A 110 -4.62 13.34 -0.42
CA ASP A 110 -5.45 12.43 -1.22
C ASP A 110 -5.42 10.96 -0.76
N ARG A 111 -4.58 10.57 0.21
CA ARG A 111 -4.34 9.16 0.56
C ARG A 111 -5.62 8.41 0.89
N TYR A 112 -6.33 8.83 1.93
CA TYR A 112 -7.53 8.13 2.40
C TYR A 112 -8.78 8.51 1.62
N PHE A 113 -8.91 9.79 1.22
CA PHE A 113 -10.06 10.26 0.46
C PHE A 113 -10.17 9.54 -0.89
N ARG A 114 -9.10 9.53 -1.68
CA ARG A 114 -9.12 8.93 -3.02
C ARG A 114 -9.27 7.41 -2.95
N ASP A 115 -8.61 6.78 -1.99
CA ASP A 115 -8.68 5.32 -1.78
C ASP A 115 -10.10 4.89 -1.39
N TYR A 116 -10.72 5.56 -0.41
CA TYR A 116 -12.10 5.27 -0.01
C TYR A 116 -13.09 5.43 -1.16
N TRP A 117 -13.09 6.57 -1.85
CA TRP A 117 -14.03 6.81 -2.95
C TRP A 117 -13.76 5.90 -4.17
N GLY A 118 -12.49 5.53 -4.40
CA GLY A 118 -12.13 4.50 -5.38
C GLY A 118 -12.73 3.15 -5.03
N LYS A 119 -12.61 2.72 -3.76
CA LYS A 119 -13.25 1.49 -3.24
C LYS A 119 -14.76 1.54 -3.32
N VAL A 120 -15.40 2.67 -3.01
CA VAL A 120 -16.86 2.82 -3.13
C VAL A 120 -17.30 2.68 -4.59
N ALA A 121 -16.62 3.36 -5.52
CA ALA A 121 -16.93 3.26 -6.95
C ALA A 121 -16.73 1.84 -7.48
N GLN A 122 -15.65 1.16 -7.08
CA GLN A 122 -15.41 -0.25 -7.42
C GLN A 122 -16.45 -1.16 -6.78
N PHE A 123 -16.77 -1.00 -5.50
CA PHE A 123 -17.72 -1.84 -4.77
C PHE A 123 -19.13 -1.76 -5.36
N LEU A 124 -19.57 -0.55 -5.74
CA LEU A 124 -20.86 -0.32 -6.37
C LEU A 124 -20.86 -0.70 -7.86
N GLY A 125 -19.74 -0.48 -8.56
CA GLY A 125 -19.61 -0.71 -10.01
C GLY A 125 -19.32 -2.17 -10.38
N LEU A 126 -18.46 -2.89 -9.64
CA LEU A 126 -18.12 -4.29 -9.94
C LEU A 126 -19.34 -5.20 -9.87
N ALA A 127 -20.26 -4.94 -8.94
CA ALA A 127 -21.49 -5.73 -8.83
C ALA A 127 -22.33 -5.71 -10.12
N HIS A 128 -22.20 -4.65 -10.92
CA HIS A 128 -22.85 -4.53 -12.22
C HIS A 128 -21.99 -5.12 -13.36
N LEU A 129 -20.67 -4.99 -13.30
CA LEU A 129 -19.73 -5.44 -14.32
C LEU A 129 -19.48 -6.96 -14.30
N LEU A 130 -19.55 -7.61 -13.14
CA LEU A 130 -19.37 -9.05 -12.98
C LEU A 130 -20.59 -9.87 -13.46
N GLY A 131 -21.59 -9.23 -14.07
CA GLY A 131 -22.72 -9.89 -14.75
C GLY A 131 -23.77 -10.50 -13.83
N GLU A 132 -23.39 -10.94 -12.64
CA GLU A 132 -24.26 -11.49 -11.60
C GLU A 132 -23.70 -11.01 -10.26
N SER A 133 -24.45 -10.22 -9.51
CA SER A 133 -24.06 -9.91 -8.15
C SER A 133 -24.04 -11.24 -7.40
N ALA A 134 -22.84 -11.78 -7.15
CA ALA A 134 -22.63 -13.05 -6.45
C ALA A 134 -23.67 -13.23 -5.34
N GLN A 135 -24.56 -14.22 -5.50
CA GLN A 135 -25.67 -14.49 -4.58
C GLN A 135 -25.16 -14.66 -3.15
N ALA A 136 -23.89 -15.05 -3.01
CA ALA A 136 -23.22 -15.06 -1.75
C ALA A 136 -21.81 -14.43 -1.79
N ARG A 137 -21.39 -13.89 -0.65
CA ARG A 137 -20.03 -13.39 -0.43
C ARG A 137 -19.52 -13.82 0.93
N VAL A 138 -18.24 -14.11 1.00
CA VAL A 138 -17.52 -14.37 2.26
C VAL A 138 -16.63 -13.17 2.55
N PHE A 139 -16.54 -12.80 3.81
CA PHE A 139 -15.67 -11.74 4.32
C PHE A 139 -14.84 -12.31 5.48
N LEU A 140 -13.59 -11.86 5.56
CA LEU A 140 -12.64 -12.23 6.59
C LEU A 140 -12.22 -10.96 7.32
N ASP A 141 -12.22 -10.93 8.66
CA ASP A 141 -11.79 -9.76 9.44
C ASP A 141 -10.35 -9.30 9.17
N ARG A 142 -9.52 -10.20 8.64
CA ARG A 142 -8.14 -9.95 8.26
C ARG A 142 -7.74 -10.78 7.05
N LEU A 143 -6.85 -10.24 6.23
CA LEU A 143 -6.25 -10.94 5.08
C LEU A 143 -4.94 -11.65 5.43
N VAL A 144 -4.33 -11.30 6.57
CA VAL A 144 -3.10 -11.91 7.08
C VAL A 144 -3.32 -12.28 8.55
N ALA A 145 -3.04 -13.52 8.91
CA ALA A 145 -3.19 -14.03 10.27
C ALA A 145 -1.99 -14.86 10.71
N GLY A 146 -1.73 -14.90 12.01
CA GLY A 146 -0.82 -15.86 12.63
C GLY A 146 -1.45 -17.24 12.82
N ILE A 147 -0.61 -18.27 12.99
CA ILE A 147 -1.07 -19.57 13.48
C ILE A 147 -1.67 -19.38 14.88
N GLY A 148 -2.89 -19.88 15.09
CA GLY A 148 -3.64 -19.76 16.34
C GLY A 148 -4.36 -18.42 16.53
N ASP A 149 -4.23 -17.47 15.60
CA ASP A 149 -4.98 -16.22 15.67
C ASP A 149 -6.48 -16.46 15.50
N ARG A 150 -7.28 -15.66 16.20
CA ARG A 150 -8.72 -15.61 16.00
C ARG A 150 -9.04 -14.87 14.71
N VAL A 151 -9.55 -15.56 13.70
CA VAL A 151 -10.06 -14.98 12.45
C VAL A 151 -11.57 -15.08 12.43
N LEU A 152 -12.24 -13.97 12.17
CA LEU A 152 -13.69 -13.93 12.07
C LEU A 152 -14.13 -14.02 10.61
N ILE A 153 -14.99 -14.99 10.33
CA ILE A 153 -15.51 -15.24 8.99
C ILE A 153 -16.99 -14.87 9.00
N THR A 154 -17.38 -14.04 8.04
CA THR A 154 -18.77 -13.60 7.85
C THR A 154 -19.23 -13.94 6.44
N GLY A 155 -20.29 -14.74 6.33
CA GLY A 155 -20.95 -15.07 5.06
C GLY A 155 -22.23 -14.25 4.89
N SER A 156 -22.36 -13.52 3.78
CA SER A 156 -23.60 -12.88 3.36
C SER A 156 -24.18 -13.69 2.20
N ILE A 157 -25.28 -14.42 2.43
CA ILE A 157 -25.85 -15.40 1.51
C ILE A 157 -27.29 -15.04 1.17
N ARG A 158 -27.66 -15.21 -0.09
CA ARG A 158 -28.99 -14.92 -0.63
C ARG A 158 -29.50 -16.07 -1.49
N ASN A 159 -30.83 -16.10 -1.63
CA ASN A 159 -31.53 -16.94 -2.58
C ASN A 159 -31.41 -16.38 -4.02
N ARG A 160 -31.82 -17.18 -5.02
CA ARG A 160 -31.87 -16.76 -6.43
C ARG A 160 -32.78 -15.56 -6.69
N ASP A 161 -33.79 -15.36 -5.85
CA ASP A 161 -34.69 -14.20 -5.87
C ASP A 161 -34.10 -12.98 -5.12
N TYR A 162 -32.83 -13.08 -4.67
CA TYR A 162 -32.11 -12.09 -3.87
C TYR A 162 -32.71 -11.82 -2.48
N SER A 163 -33.66 -12.63 -2.03
CA SER A 163 -34.10 -12.62 -0.64
C SER A 163 -33.01 -13.13 0.29
N PRO A 164 -32.94 -12.67 1.55
CA PRO A 164 -31.97 -13.17 2.51
C PRO A 164 -32.12 -14.68 2.71
N TYR A 165 -31.02 -15.43 2.66
CA TYR A 165 -31.07 -16.88 2.89
C TYR A 165 -31.32 -17.15 4.38
N VAL A 166 -32.41 -17.88 4.68
CA VAL A 166 -32.79 -18.24 6.06
C VAL A 166 -32.46 -19.71 6.30
N ALA A 167 -31.45 -19.95 7.13
CA ALA A 167 -31.05 -21.26 7.62
C ALA A 167 -30.40 -21.08 9.00
N ASP A 168 -30.34 -22.13 9.79
CA ASP A 168 -29.65 -22.08 11.10
C ASP A 168 -28.13 -22.01 10.93
N SER A 169 -27.62 -22.73 9.92
CA SER A 169 -26.20 -22.79 9.60
C SER A 169 -25.93 -23.03 8.11
N VAL A 170 -24.71 -22.69 7.69
CA VAL A 170 -24.19 -22.95 6.34
C VAL A 170 -22.73 -23.40 6.39
N GLU A 171 -22.40 -24.44 5.65
CA GLU A 171 -21.03 -24.93 5.50
C GLU A 171 -20.20 -24.01 4.59
N VAL A 172 -18.94 -23.78 4.96
CA VAL A 172 -17.89 -23.17 4.13
C VAL A 172 -16.73 -24.14 4.04
N THR A 173 -16.23 -24.37 2.84
CA THR A 173 -15.07 -25.21 2.62
C THR A 173 -13.81 -24.36 2.64
N VAL A 174 -12.88 -24.71 3.54
CA VAL A 174 -11.53 -24.17 3.60
C VAL A 174 -10.61 -25.05 2.77
N ILE A 175 -9.91 -24.46 1.82
CA ILE A 175 -8.99 -25.15 0.91
C ILE A 175 -7.58 -24.61 1.18
N ASN A 176 -6.62 -25.48 1.52
CA ASN A 176 -5.21 -25.07 1.64
C ASN A 176 -4.48 -25.12 0.29
N GLU A 177 -3.24 -24.62 0.24
CA GLU A 177 -2.40 -24.66 -0.98
C GLU A 177 -2.13 -26.07 -1.54
N GLN A 178 -2.18 -27.10 -0.70
CA GLN A 178 -2.03 -28.51 -1.07
C GLN A 178 -3.35 -29.13 -1.54
N GLY A 179 -4.44 -28.36 -1.61
CA GLY A 179 -5.77 -28.81 -2.00
C GLY A 179 -6.52 -29.60 -0.92
N LYS A 180 -6.01 -29.65 0.32
CA LYS A 180 -6.70 -30.28 1.45
C LYS A 180 -7.94 -29.44 1.80
N LYS A 181 -9.09 -30.09 1.83
CA LYS A 181 -10.38 -29.47 2.14
C LYS A 181 -10.78 -29.74 3.59
N LYS A 182 -11.26 -28.71 4.29
CA LYS A 182 -11.82 -28.79 5.65
C LYS A 182 -13.10 -27.96 5.67
N ASP A 183 -14.21 -28.59 6.02
CA ASP A 183 -15.49 -27.88 6.11
C ASP A 183 -15.65 -27.27 7.52
N ILE A 184 -16.14 -26.03 7.54
CA ILE A 184 -16.45 -25.27 8.76
C ILE A 184 -17.89 -24.77 8.66
N GLU A 185 -18.56 -24.70 9.80
CA GLU A 185 -19.96 -24.29 9.86
C GLU A 185 -20.08 -22.81 10.29
N LEU A 186 -20.81 -22.02 9.50
CA LEU A 186 -21.22 -20.66 9.82
C LEU A 186 -22.60 -20.70 10.47
N THR A 187 -22.76 -20.07 11.63
CA THR A 187 -24.04 -19.97 12.33
C THR A 187 -24.77 -18.68 11.95
N SER A 188 -26.09 -18.73 11.82
CA SER A 188 -26.90 -17.54 11.55
C SER A 188 -26.78 -16.48 12.65
N VAL A 189 -26.79 -15.21 12.24
CA VAL A 189 -26.74 -14.07 13.18
C VAL A 189 -28.17 -13.67 13.56
N LYS A 190 -28.45 -13.64 14.87
CA LYS A 190 -29.76 -13.26 15.41
C LYS A 190 -30.20 -11.89 14.87
N ASN A 191 -31.45 -11.79 14.45
CA ASN A 191 -32.06 -10.59 13.86
C ASN A 191 -31.41 -10.11 12.54
N ARG A 192 -30.56 -10.92 11.89
CA ARG A 192 -29.94 -10.58 10.60
C ARG A 192 -30.02 -11.77 9.63
N PRO A 193 -31.18 -12.00 8.98
CA PRO A 193 -31.32 -13.09 8.03
C PRO A 193 -30.38 -12.88 6.84
N GLY A 194 -29.86 -13.98 6.29
CA GLY A 194 -28.85 -13.98 5.23
C GLY A 194 -27.41 -13.72 5.72
N LEU A 195 -27.20 -13.40 6.99
CA LEU A 195 -25.87 -13.20 7.57
C LEU A 195 -25.50 -14.39 8.47
N PHE A 196 -24.35 -14.98 8.19
CA PHE A 196 -23.81 -16.12 8.93
C PHE A 196 -22.39 -15.81 9.41
N ARG A 197 -22.00 -16.37 10.56
CA ARG A 197 -20.75 -16.03 11.22
C ARG A 197 -20.11 -17.24 11.89
N THR A 198 -18.80 -17.33 11.83
CA THR A 198 -18.01 -18.29 12.61
C THR A 198 -16.66 -17.71 12.99
N THR A 199 -16.01 -18.36 13.95
CA THR A 199 -14.64 -18.04 14.36
C THR A 199 -13.73 -19.19 13.95
N PHE A 200 -12.67 -18.88 13.21
CA PHE A 200 -11.70 -19.83 12.71
C PHE A 200 -10.31 -19.57 13.31
N TYR A 201 -9.60 -20.65 13.62
CA TYR A 201 -8.24 -20.61 14.16
C TYR A 201 -7.31 -21.34 13.18
N PRO A 202 -6.43 -20.62 12.45
CA PRO A 202 -5.51 -21.25 11.51
C PRO A 202 -4.51 -22.18 12.22
N GLU A 203 -4.39 -23.42 11.73
CA GLU A 203 -3.50 -24.45 12.29
C GLU A 203 -2.19 -24.60 11.50
N GLU A 204 -2.23 -24.37 10.19
CA GLU A 204 -1.12 -24.55 9.26
C GLU A 204 -0.74 -23.21 8.61
N GLU A 205 0.54 -23.02 8.29
CA GLU A 205 1.01 -21.87 7.51
C GLU A 205 0.70 -22.03 6.01
N GLY A 206 0.54 -20.90 5.31
CA GLY A 206 0.24 -20.87 3.88
C GLY A 206 -1.04 -20.12 3.54
N LYS A 207 -1.43 -20.11 2.26
CA LYS A 207 -2.69 -19.52 1.82
C LYS A 207 -3.86 -20.48 2.04
N LEU A 208 -4.93 -19.95 2.61
CA LEU A 208 -6.21 -20.61 2.76
C LEU A 208 -7.25 -19.89 1.91
N GLN A 209 -8.05 -20.64 1.16
CA GLN A 209 -9.20 -20.13 0.42
C GLN A 209 -10.49 -20.58 1.10
N PHE A 210 -11.43 -19.65 1.28
CA PHE A 210 -12.75 -19.90 1.84
C PHE A 210 -13.77 -19.83 0.72
N ALA A 211 -14.37 -20.98 0.38
CA ALA A 211 -15.36 -21.10 -0.67
C ALA A 211 -16.70 -21.55 -0.09
N LEU A 212 -17.79 -20.95 -0.55
CA LEU A 212 -19.13 -21.45 -0.26
C LEU A 212 -19.48 -22.64 -1.18
N PRO A 213 -20.46 -23.46 -0.81
CA PRO A 213 -20.90 -24.58 -1.63
C PRO A 213 -21.31 -24.11 -3.03
N PRO A 214 -21.07 -24.91 -4.10
CA PRO A 214 -21.31 -24.51 -5.50
C PRO A 214 -22.74 -24.08 -5.83
N LYS A 215 -23.71 -24.40 -4.96
CA LYS A 215 -25.10 -23.94 -5.07
C LYS A 215 -25.22 -22.41 -4.94
N PHE A 216 -24.24 -21.76 -4.32
CA PHE A 216 -24.13 -20.32 -4.20
C PHE A 216 -23.05 -19.82 -5.14
N GLU A 217 -23.43 -18.96 -6.08
CA GLU A 217 -22.47 -18.22 -6.92
C GLU A 217 -21.70 -17.24 -6.03
N SER A 218 -20.45 -17.58 -5.69
CA SER A 218 -19.56 -16.75 -4.86
C SER A 218 -18.11 -16.89 -5.27
N GLU A 219 -17.37 -15.78 -5.26
CA GLU A 219 -15.91 -15.81 -5.36
C GLU A 219 -15.28 -16.24 -4.02
N PRO A 220 -14.25 -17.10 -4.03
CA PRO A 220 -13.52 -17.47 -2.83
C PRO A 220 -12.81 -16.27 -2.19
N SER A 221 -12.76 -16.24 -0.86
CA SER A 221 -11.93 -15.27 -0.11
C SER A 221 -10.59 -15.88 0.28
N GLU A 222 -9.51 -15.12 0.22
CA GLU A 222 -8.16 -15.61 0.55
C GLU A 222 -7.64 -15.07 1.88
N LEU A 223 -7.01 -15.94 2.67
CA LEU A 223 -6.28 -15.62 3.90
C LEU A 223 -4.84 -16.11 3.80
N VAL A 224 -3.89 -15.26 4.16
CA VAL A 224 -2.47 -15.64 4.24
C VAL A 224 -2.10 -15.91 5.69
N VAL A 225 -1.81 -17.17 6.01
CA VAL A 225 -1.38 -17.57 7.36
C VAL A 225 0.14 -17.57 7.43
N LYS A 226 0.70 -16.80 8.37
CA LYS A 226 2.14 -16.70 8.60
C LYS A 226 2.50 -17.29 9.96
N LYS A 227 3.64 -17.96 10.04
CA LYS A 227 4.25 -18.29 11.33
C LYS A 227 4.76 -17.01 11.98
N VAL A 228 4.11 -16.57 13.05
CA VAL A 228 4.55 -15.39 13.79
C VAL A 228 5.79 -15.78 14.60
N SER A 229 6.98 -15.38 14.12
CA SER A 229 8.20 -15.48 14.91
C SER A 229 8.06 -14.56 16.13
N ARG A 230 8.18 -15.13 17.34
CA ARG A 230 8.14 -14.37 18.62
C ARG A 230 9.14 -13.21 18.67
N GLU A 231 10.19 -13.24 17.84
CA GLU A 231 11.16 -12.16 17.68
C GLU A 231 10.57 -10.88 17.08
N TYR A 232 9.54 -10.96 16.22
CA TYR A 232 8.88 -9.80 15.61
C TYR A 232 7.78 -9.18 16.47
N GLN A 233 7.20 -9.91 17.41
CA GLN A 233 6.19 -9.36 18.34
C GLN A 233 6.81 -8.43 19.40
N ASN A 234 8.12 -8.57 19.65
CA ASN A 234 8.85 -7.75 20.59
C ASN A 234 10.08 -7.15 19.91
N SER A 235 9.83 -6.17 19.03
CA SER A 235 10.86 -5.38 18.33
C SER A 235 11.64 -4.45 19.27
N GLY A 236 11.33 -4.44 20.57
CA GLY A 236 12.06 -3.68 21.56
C GLY A 236 13.49 -4.21 21.74
N VAL A 237 14.45 -3.29 21.79
CA VAL A 237 15.84 -3.61 22.07
C VAL A 237 15.94 -4.32 23.42
N LYS A 238 16.47 -5.55 23.44
CA LYS A 238 16.69 -6.32 24.68
C LYS A 238 17.97 -5.88 25.37
N THR A 239 17.93 -4.71 26.02
CA THR A 239 19.07 -4.11 26.74
C THR A 239 19.81 -5.08 27.67
N PRO A 240 19.13 -5.94 28.47
CA PRO A 240 19.85 -6.87 29.36
C PRO A 240 20.70 -7.89 28.61
N VAL A 241 20.23 -8.36 27.45
CA VAL A 241 20.95 -9.33 26.62
C VAL A 241 22.12 -8.67 25.91
N LEU A 242 21.93 -7.46 25.40
CA LEU A 242 23.00 -6.69 24.77
C LEU A 242 24.12 -6.38 25.77
N ASN A 243 23.79 -5.96 26.99
CA ASN A 243 24.77 -5.71 28.04
C ASN A 243 25.53 -6.99 28.39
N ALA A 244 24.85 -8.12 28.55
CA ALA A 244 25.49 -9.40 28.84
C ALA A 244 26.44 -9.88 27.72
N ILE A 245 26.13 -9.59 26.46
CA ILE A 245 27.01 -9.88 25.32
C ILE A 245 28.23 -8.95 25.36
N ALA A 246 28.01 -7.65 25.55
CA ALA A 246 29.06 -6.64 25.63
C ALA A 246 30.05 -6.92 26.77
N ASP A 247 29.56 -7.31 27.95
CA ASP A 247 30.41 -7.69 29.10
C ASP A 247 31.31 -8.89 28.79
N ARG A 248 30.79 -9.87 28.04
CA ARG A 248 31.56 -11.07 27.66
C ARG A 248 32.55 -10.82 26.53
N THR A 249 32.20 -9.95 25.58
CA THR A 249 33.06 -9.61 24.43
C THR A 249 33.95 -8.41 24.67
N LYS A 250 33.85 -7.77 25.86
CA LYS A 250 34.46 -6.48 26.20
C LYS A 250 34.08 -5.37 25.21
N GLY A 251 32.87 -5.43 24.65
CA GLY A 251 32.32 -4.43 23.75
C GLY A 251 31.51 -3.35 24.49
N TYR A 252 30.96 -2.41 23.73
CA TYR A 252 30.04 -1.38 24.23
C TYR A 252 28.68 -1.48 23.54
N VAL A 253 27.59 -1.23 24.27
CA VAL A 253 26.24 -1.16 23.72
C VAL A 253 25.90 0.30 23.46
N PHE A 254 25.57 0.63 22.21
CA PHE A 254 25.10 1.96 21.83
C PHE A 254 23.58 1.90 21.64
N THR A 255 22.83 2.70 22.40
CA THR A 255 21.38 2.89 22.21
C THR A 255 21.11 4.32 21.81
N GLU A 256 20.33 4.51 20.74
CA GLU A 256 20.19 5.74 19.94
C GLU A 256 19.59 6.97 20.67
N PHE A 257 19.32 6.91 21.97
CA PHE A 257 18.60 7.97 22.70
C PHE A 257 19.26 8.52 23.96
N LEU A 258 20.45 8.06 24.33
CA LEU A 258 21.22 8.66 25.42
C LEU A 258 22.68 8.55 25.04
N ASP A 259 23.21 9.63 24.45
CA ASP A 259 24.29 10.40 25.06
C ASP A 259 24.75 11.49 24.08
N ASP A 260 25.05 12.67 24.60
CA ASP A 260 25.96 13.68 24.01
C ASP A 260 27.41 13.14 23.90
N TYR A 261 27.57 11.83 23.66
CA TYR A 261 28.84 11.13 23.66
C TYR A 261 29.47 11.18 22.28
N ASN A 262 30.43 12.09 22.14
CA ASN A 262 31.28 12.22 20.97
C ASN A 262 32.06 10.90 20.74
N PRO A 263 31.84 10.15 19.65
CA PRO A 263 32.44 8.83 19.43
C PRO A 263 33.96 8.87 19.20
N THR A 264 34.58 10.06 19.19
CA THR A 264 36.02 10.25 18.97
C THR A 264 36.90 9.66 20.08
N ASN A 265 36.39 9.53 21.31
CA ASN A 265 37.24 9.14 22.45
C ASN A 265 37.38 7.62 22.68
N ALA A 266 36.54 6.79 22.04
CA ALA A 266 36.59 5.33 22.18
C ALA A 266 37.43 4.64 21.10
N VAL A 267 37.89 5.37 20.09
CA VAL A 267 38.71 4.87 18.97
C VAL A 267 40.10 5.49 19.05
N THR A 268 40.82 5.28 20.16
CA THR A 268 42.19 5.80 20.31
C THR A 268 43.28 4.75 20.08
N ASP A 269 42.94 3.49 19.82
CA ASP A 269 43.94 2.40 19.72
C ASP A 269 43.91 1.58 18.42
N ALA A 270 43.27 2.11 17.37
CA ALA A 270 43.40 1.57 16.02
C ALA A 270 44.22 2.54 15.16
N SER A 271 45.55 2.39 15.19
CA SER A 271 46.47 2.99 14.22
C SER A 271 46.30 2.35 12.83
N GLY A 272 45.11 2.48 12.25
CA GLY A 272 44.87 2.27 10.83
C GLY A 272 44.86 3.62 10.14
N GLU A 273 45.61 3.78 9.05
CA GLU A 273 45.50 4.95 8.18
C GLU A 273 44.02 5.21 7.88
N VAL A 274 43.50 6.32 8.40
CA VAL A 274 42.22 6.85 7.97
C VAL A 274 42.42 7.36 6.55
N VAL A 275 42.17 6.50 5.57
CA VAL A 275 42.01 6.92 4.19
C VAL A 275 40.76 7.77 4.16
N GLN A 276 40.93 9.08 4.27
CA GLN A 276 39.87 10.04 4.03
C GLN A 276 39.28 9.74 2.65
N PRO A 277 37.97 9.51 2.51
CA PRO A 277 37.39 9.37 1.19
C PRO A 277 37.59 10.70 0.48
N VAL A 278 38.46 10.71 -0.53
CA VAL A 278 38.62 11.87 -1.40
C VAL A 278 37.27 12.05 -2.08
N ARG A 279 36.50 13.05 -1.62
CA ARG A 279 35.23 13.44 -2.23
C ARG A 279 35.55 13.97 -3.63
N GLN A 280 35.40 13.13 -4.64
CA GLN A 280 35.45 13.55 -6.03
C GLN A 280 34.02 13.75 -6.53
N ASN A 281 33.66 15.01 -6.74
CA ASN A 281 32.41 15.36 -7.43
C ASN A 281 32.51 14.88 -8.88
N VAL A 282 31.60 13.99 -9.28
CA VAL A 282 31.55 13.40 -10.64
C VAL A 282 31.53 14.50 -11.70
N TRP A 283 30.87 15.62 -11.41
CA TRP A 283 30.75 16.76 -12.31
C TRP A 283 32.00 17.67 -12.37
N GLN A 284 32.91 17.68 -11.40
CA GLN A 284 34.21 18.38 -11.56
C GLN A 284 35.04 17.77 -12.69
N ARG A 285 34.93 16.44 -12.89
CA ARG A 285 35.58 15.71 -13.99
C ARG A 285 34.92 15.95 -15.34
N VAL A 286 33.61 16.18 -15.36
CA VAL A 286 32.84 16.41 -16.60
C VAL A 286 32.98 17.87 -17.03
N TRP A 287 32.80 18.83 -16.13
CA TRP A 287 33.01 20.26 -16.43
C TRP A 287 34.48 20.59 -16.68
N GLY A 288 35.43 19.95 -15.97
CA GLY A 288 36.85 20.06 -16.28
C GLY A 288 37.22 19.50 -17.67
N ARG A 289 36.44 18.55 -18.20
CA ARG A 289 36.58 18.04 -19.57
C ARG A 289 35.96 18.94 -20.64
N ILE A 290 34.92 19.70 -20.29
CA ILE A 290 34.15 20.49 -21.26
C ILE A 290 34.65 21.95 -21.31
N PHE A 291 35.16 22.52 -20.20
CA PHE A 291 35.39 23.98 -20.11
C PHE A 291 36.73 24.47 -19.52
N GLY A 292 37.74 23.62 -19.26
CA GLY A 292 38.97 24.07 -18.58
C GLY A 292 40.29 23.53 -19.15
N GLY A 293 41.06 24.40 -19.79
CA GLY A 293 42.44 24.13 -20.20
C GLY A 293 43.46 24.24 -19.06
N ASN A 294 44.49 23.38 -19.18
CA ASN A 294 45.86 23.50 -18.65
C ASN A 294 46.17 22.96 -17.24
N LYS A 295 46.83 21.79 -17.19
CA LYS A 295 48.26 21.59 -16.88
C LYS A 295 48.44 20.12 -16.50
N ASP A 296 48.82 19.32 -17.49
CA ASP A 296 49.60 18.08 -17.40
C ASP A 296 49.56 17.41 -18.79
N GLY A 297 50.01 18.20 -19.77
CA GLY A 297 50.36 17.73 -21.10
C GLY A 297 51.77 17.14 -21.03
N GLY A 298 51.87 15.82 -20.92
CA GLY A 298 53.17 15.14 -20.95
C GLY A 298 53.10 13.67 -21.34
N GLU A 299 52.14 12.90 -20.80
CA GLU A 299 52.22 11.43 -20.94
C GLU A 299 51.08 10.74 -21.69
N ARG A 300 50.03 11.45 -22.10
CA ARG A 300 48.88 10.81 -22.79
C ARG A 300 48.90 10.83 -24.31
N LEU A 301 49.84 11.51 -24.94
CA LEU A 301 49.97 11.55 -26.39
C LEU A 301 50.56 10.25 -27.00
N ARG A 302 51.03 9.29 -26.19
CA ARG A 302 51.50 7.99 -26.70
C ARG A 302 50.42 6.91 -26.87
N ARG A 303 49.20 7.09 -26.34
CA ARG A 303 48.09 6.11 -26.52
C ARG A 303 47.03 6.53 -27.55
N ILE A 304 47.18 7.70 -28.17
CA ILE A 304 46.27 8.20 -29.22
C ILE A 304 46.71 7.70 -30.63
N ALA A 305 47.85 7.00 -30.74
CA ALA A 305 48.25 6.33 -31.96
C ALA A 305 47.35 5.13 -32.34
N ASP A 306 46.72 4.46 -31.36
CA ASP A 306 45.94 3.23 -31.61
C ASP A 306 44.48 3.49 -32.01
N LEU A 307 43.96 4.71 -31.83
CA LEU A 307 42.58 5.06 -32.24
C LEU A 307 42.48 5.43 -33.73
N ARG A 308 43.61 5.62 -34.41
CA ARG A 308 43.64 5.85 -35.87
C ARG A 308 43.37 4.55 -36.65
N ALA A 309 43.81 3.41 -36.12
CA ALA A 309 43.57 2.08 -36.71
C ALA A 309 42.10 1.63 -36.61
N MET A 310 41.36 2.11 -35.60
CA MET A 310 39.93 1.75 -35.42
C MET A 310 39.00 2.59 -36.30
N ARG A 311 39.45 3.77 -36.74
CA ARG A 311 38.68 4.65 -37.65
C ARG A 311 38.70 4.15 -39.10
N GLU A 312 39.74 3.41 -39.50
CA GLU A 312 39.84 2.84 -40.85
C GLU A 312 39.00 1.56 -41.03
N SER A 313 38.73 0.80 -39.96
CA SER A 313 37.85 -0.38 -40.05
C SER A 313 36.36 -0.03 -40.13
N ILE A 314 35.96 1.14 -39.61
CA ILE A 314 34.57 1.63 -39.66
C ILE A 314 34.24 2.23 -41.05
N ALA A 315 35.24 2.71 -41.78
CA ALA A 315 35.07 3.29 -43.12
C ALA A 315 34.84 2.26 -44.24
N TYR A 316 35.04 0.95 -43.98
CA TYR A 316 34.84 -0.10 -44.99
C TYR A 316 33.42 -0.71 -45.03
N SER A 317 32.52 -0.29 -44.13
CA SER A 317 31.15 -0.84 -44.04
C SER A 317 30.06 0.17 -44.44
N GLU A 318 30.37 1.05 -45.39
CA GLU A 318 29.45 2.07 -45.91
C GLU A 318 28.47 1.52 -46.95
N LYS A 319 27.80 0.40 -46.62
CA LYS A 319 26.59 -0.08 -47.33
C LYS A 319 25.54 -0.57 -46.32
N ASN A 320 24.53 0.28 -46.10
CA ASN A 320 23.21 0.05 -45.48
C ASN A 320 23.15 -0.60 -44.08
N PRO A 321 23.07 0.19 -42.99
CA PRO A 321 22.95 -0.32 -41.62
C PRO A 321 21.51 -0.65 -41.15
N PHE A 322 20.50 -0.69 -42.03
CA PHE A 322 19.09 -0.83 -41.62
C PHE A 322 18.46 -2.23 -41.78
N GLU A 323 19.19 -3.28 -42.14
CA GLU A 323 18.60 -4.63 -42.31
C GLU A 323 19.10 -5.74 -41.36
N ASP A 324 20.23 -5.58 -40.64
CA ASP A 324 20.77 -6.70 -39.86
C ASP A 324 20.41 -6.65 -38.36
N LYS A 325 19.30 -7.32 -38.01
CA LYS A 325 18.85 -7.54 -36.62
C LYS A 325 19.90 -8.27 -35.75
N SER A 326 20.87 -8.96 -36.34
CA SER A 326 21.92 -9.69 -35.61
C SER A 326 23.00 -8.77 -35.02
N PHE A 327 23.19 -7.57 -35.59
CA PHE A 327 24.16 -6.58 -35.13
C PHE A 327 23.63 -5.82 -33.91
N ILE A 328 22.37 -5.39 -33.95
CA ILE A 328 21.69 -4.74 -32.81
C ILE A 328 21.62 -5.70 -31.59
N LYS A 329 21.40 -6.99 -31.84
CA LYS A 329 21.36 -8.02 -30.79
C LYS A 329 22.74 -8.29 -30.16
N ARG A 330 23.83 -8.19 -30.94
CA ARG A 330 25.21 -8.33 -30.44
C ARG A 330 25.71 -7.08 -29.71
N ALA A 331 25.41 -5.89 -30.23
CA ALA A 331 25.76 -4.63 -29.58
C ALA A 331 25.01 -4.43 -28.25
N SER A 332 23.71 -4.76 -28.20
CA SER A 332 22.93 -4.71 -26.96
C SER A 332 23.38 -5.74 -25.92
N ALA A 333 23.74 -6.96 -26.35
CA ALA A 333 24.27 -7.98 -25.44
C ALA A 333 25.62 -7.59 -24.82
N HIS A 334 26.50 -6.93 -25.59
CA HIS A 334 27.80 -6.48 -25.11
C HIS A 334 27.70 -5.28 -24.16
N VAL A 335 26.77 -4.36 -24.42
CA VAL A 335 26.49 -3.23 -23.52
C VAL A 335 25.86 -3.73 -22.21
N LEU A 336 24.92 -4.68 -22.28
CA LEU A 336 24.28 -5.26 -21.09
C LEU A 336 25.23 -6.11 -20.25
N SER A 337 26.17 -6.85 -20.86
CA SER A 337 27.19 -7.60 -20.11
C SER A 337 28.17 -6.66 -19.40
N THR A 338 28.57 -5.58 -20.07
CA THR A 338 29.46 -4.56 -19.51
C THR A 338 28.80 -3.79 -18.35
N ILE A 339 27.52 -3.46 -18.47
CA ILE A 339 26.72 -2.83 -17.39
C ILE A 339 26.51 -3.79 -16.21
N ARG A 340 26.39 -5.09 -16.47
CA ARG A 340 26.23 -6.12 -15.44
C ARG A 340 27.53 -6.38 -14.66
N GLU A 341 28.68 -6.32 -15.32
CA GLU A 341 30.00 -6.44 -14.68
C GLU A 341 30.41 -5.17 -13.92
N MET A 342 30.00 -3.98 -14.37
CA MET A 342 30.33 -2.72 -13.70
C MET A 342 29.37 -2.33 -12.57
N ARG A 343 28.41 -3.17 -12.17
CA ARG A 343 27.42 -2.80 -11.13
C ARG A 343 28.08 -2.77 -9.74
N PRO A 344 28.22 -1.61 -9.07
CA PRO A 344 28.79 -1.55 -7.73
C PRO A 344 27.85 -2.22 -6.72
N LYS A 345 28.40 -3.12 -5.90
CA LYS A 345 27.70 -3.79 -4.79
C LYS A 345 27.86 -2.98 -3.50
N LEU A 346 27.16 -1.85 -3.36
CA LEU A 346 26.90 -1.15 -2.10
C LEU A 346 25.69 -0.21 -2.31
N PRO A 347 24.86 0.06 -1.29
CA PRO A 347 23.75 0.99 -1.40
C PRO A 347 24.31 2.41 -1.56
N LEU A 348 24.11 3.00 -2.74
CA LEU A 348 24.43 4.40 -3.01
C LEU A 348 23.32 5.26 -2.40
N SER A 349 23.60 5.95 -1.29
CA SER A 349 22.84 7.15 -0.91
C SER A 349 23.27 8.27 -1.85
N VAL A 350 22.43 8.60 -2.82
CA VAL A 350 22.65 9.73 -3.73
C VAL A 350 21.95 10.93 -3.10
N ASP A 351 22.71 11.88 -2.57
CA ASP A 351 22.18 13.21 -2.27
C ASP A 351 21.97 13.93 -3.60
N MET A 352 20.71 14.00 -4.05
CA MET A 352 20.29 14.76 -5.22
C MET A 352 20.14 16.24 -4.83
N ASP A 353 20.85 17.11 -5.53
CA ASP A 353 20.82 18.55 -5.28
C ASP A 353 19.57 19.18 -5.92
N LEU A 354 19.13 20.35 -5.45
CA LEU A 354 17.90 21.01 -5.92
C LEU A 354 17.91 21.26 -7.44
N TRP A 355 19.10 21.43 -8.01
CA TRP A 355 19.35 21.62 -9.43
C TRP A 355 19.15 20.34 -10.26
N ASP A 356 19.28 19.16 -9.65
CA ASP A 356 19.01 17.88 -10.31
C ASP A 356 17.51 17.72 -10.61
N TYR A 357 16.64 18.16 -9.68
CA TYR A 357 15.19 18.22 -9.90
C TYR A 357 14.82 19.21 -11.00
N PHE A 358 15.53 20.34 -11.08
CA PHE A 358 15.29 21.36 -12.11
C PHE A 358 15.66 20.84 -13.51
N GLY A 359 16.78 20.12 -13.63
CA GLY A 359 17.19 19.48 -14.88
C GLY A 359 16.21 18.39 -15.34
N LEU A 360 15.75 17.54 -14.41
CA LEU A 360 14.73 16.52 -14.68
C LEU A 360 13.40 17.15 -15.12
N LEU A 361 12.98 18.23 -14.47
CA LEU A 361 11.75 18.94 -14.80
C LEU A 361 11.81 19.55 -16.21
N ILE A 362 12.93 20.19 -16.56
CA ILE A 362 13.14 20.73 -17.92
C ILE A 362 13.10 19.59 -18.96
N LEU A 363 13.78 18.47 -18.68
CA LEU A 363 13.78 17.32 -19.59
C LEU A 363 12.36 16.76 -19.80
N THR A 364 11.57 16.63 -18.73
CA THR A 364 10.17 16.18 -18.84
C THR A 364 9.29 17.16 -19.61
N CYS A 365 9.48 18.47 -19.42
CA CYS A 365 8.76 19.50 -20.17
C CYS A 365 9.11 19.45 -21.67
N VAL A 366 10.37 19.21 -22.02
CA VAL A 366 10.80 19.08 -23.42
C VAL A 366 10.15 17.85 -24.07
N ILE A 367 10.13 16.70 -23.37
CA ILE A 367 9.50 15.47 -23.87
C ILE A 367 7.99 15.68 -24.09
N LEU A 368 7.29 16.31 -23.14
CA LEU A 368 5.87 16.61 -23.27
C LEU A 368 5.58 17.61 -24.41
N CYS A 369 6.44 18.62 -24.62
CA CYS A 369 6.33 19.54 -25.75
C CYS A 369 6.50 18.84 -27.10
N VAL A 370 7.45 17.90 -27.20
CA VAL A 370 7.66 17.08 -28.40
C VAL A 370 6.46 16.17 -28.64
N GLU A 371 5.92 15.51 -27.59
CA GLU A 371 4.74 14.66 -27.73
C GLU A 371 3.50 15.46 -28.16
N TYR A 372 3.30 16.64 -27.57
CA TYR A 372 2.20 17.54 -27.94
C TYR A 372 2.31 18.03 -29.39
N THR A 373 3.51 18.40 -29.85
CA THR A 373 3.71 18.80 -31.25
C THR A 373 3.50 17.63 -32.20
N PHE A 374 3.91 16.42 -31.84
CA PHE A 374 3.65 15.21 -32.63
C PHE A 374 2.15 14.91 -32.76
N ARG A 375 1.40 14.99 -31.65
CA ARG A 375 -0.07 14.82 -31.66
C ARG A 375 -0.76 15.89 -32.49
N LYS A 376 -0.32 17.15 -32.39
CA LYS A 376 -0.89 18.26 -33.16
C LYS A 376 -0.62 18.13 -34.67
N LEU A 377 0.53 17.57 -35.07
CA LEU A 377 0.87 17.36 -36.48
C LEU A 377 0.14 16.18 -37.12
N TRP A 378 -0.30 15.19 -36.34
CA TRP A 378 -0.87 13.93 -36.86
C TRP A 378 -2.38 13.77 -36.67
N TYR A 379 -3.02 14.56 -35.81
CA TYR A 379 -4.47 14.46 -35.51
C TYR A 379 -5.30 15.63 -36.04
N LEU A 380 -4.71 16.56 -36.80
CA LEU A 380 -5.41 17.74 -37.34
C LEU A 380 -5.21 17.97 -38.86
N ASP A 381 -4.91 16.91 -39.61
CA ASP A 381 -5.22 16.82 -41.05
C ASP A 381 -6.14 15.62 -41.31
#